data_AF-A0A165ADH5-F1
#
_entry.id   AF-A0A165ADH5-F1
#
_cell.length_a   1.000
_cell.length_b   1.000
_cell.length_c   1.000
_cell.angle_alpha   90.00
_cell.angle_beta   90.00
_cell.angle_gamma   90.00
#
_symmetry.space_group_name_H-M   'P 1'
#
loop_
_entity.id
_entity.type
_entity.pdbx_description
1 polymer ?
#
loop_
_entity_poly.entity_id
_entity_poly.type
_entity_poly.pdbx_seq_one_letter_code
_entity_poly.pdbx_strand_id
1 'polypeptide(L)'
;MSSVAHRTRPLACRFKMNDPIPSRLMRQANALNRRRWPIAILPNEILTYIFKLWFESYSPYICLPELSVACVCRHWRRLALGERQLWSKINLNWCDELIDIFAERSSPSLLTLSIPYYNYALPLWAIDFVKTRVDRIQKIRIPYWMDSLNDPEVQSPDIRRMLNQKFPALEELEITFPRVNPEIPPINVVIEPYFMEHNFPVLTHLSLSRLPGMEPWISSNRLRYLNLDLRLFYQYSITPEESLSQGVYSILCSNSSSLEELILTGDLARRFSPLRDWPKNDLHLECLRVLKLKALMINWIPSFFERVLVPVTTRFSMECWDPFGLSMEVEQLIDGEFFPTTYIPCVLLMKRSTRELRFALGNPIARMRSPAIFIHGLDDHKRELFNITVGIPTAPPPTSLSFADDVALWEVISEFLRDPGFSLVKDLTIKASASTIPAPEWVFYSIGRHWGRYLQSLTLSQLDPTELFDLFEAPILDVHPKYQALKSLSFEKLKIDPEKLAEFLDKRMEDGRPIESLRFVKVETSEAGFGLGHFQGMVDHVSIIDCDPQSDSGDESAEGDDEDDEDEDAEGETDDDVDAEEDEDNGEGEAEDQMPANAAYT
;
A
#
# COMPACT_ATOMS: atom_id res chain seq x y z
N MET A 1 -8.93 -23.04 72.16
CA MET A 1 -9.61 -22.79 70.87
C MET A 1 -8.56 -22.88 69.78
N SER A 2 -8.59 -23.99 69.06
CA SER A 2 -7.61 -24.44 68.07
C SER A 2 -8.18 -24.13 66.68
N SER A 3 -7.46 -23.37 65.87
CA SER A 3 -7.83 -23.09 64.48
C SER A 3 -6.95 -23.90 63.54
N VAL A 4 -7.63 -24.65 62.69
CA VAL A 4 -7.15 -25.74 61.84
C VAL A 4 -6.52 -25.17 60.58
N ALA A 5 -5.24 -25.45 60.36
CA ALA A 5 -4.56 -25.17 59.11
C ALA A 5 -4.61 -26.41 58.19
N HIS A 6 -5.42 -26.35 57.13
CA HIS A 6 -5.40 -27.34 56.07
C HIS A 6 -4.15 -27.15 55.19
N ARG A 7 -3.12 -27.97 55.43
CA ARG A 7 -2.01 -28.19 54.49
C ARG A 7 -2.40 -29.28 53.49
N THR A 8 -2.70 -28.90 52.26
CA THR A 8 -2.71 -29.81 51.11
C THR A 8 -1.28 -30.21 50.76
N ARG A 9 -0.99 -31.51 50.84
CA ARG A 9 0.28 -32.10 50.39
C ARG A 9 0.25 -32.27 48.87
N PRO A 10 1.30 -31.89 48.13
CA PRO A 10 1.41 -32.24 46.73
C PRO A 10 1.76 -33.74 46.61
N LEU A 11 0.98 -34.46 45.81
CA LEU A 11 1.27 -35.83 45.39
C LEU A 11 2.55 -35.83 44.54
N ALA A 12 3.68 -36.13 45.17
CA ALA A 12 4.92 -36.41 44.48
C ALA A 12 4.82 -37.76 43.75
N CYS A 13 4.48 -37.74 42.46
CA CYS A 13 4.73 -38.85 41.55
C CYS A 13 6.24 -39.06 41.43
N ARG A 14 6.77 -39.95 42.27
CA ARG A 14 8.18 -40.35 42.29
C ARG A 14 8.44 -41.30 41.11
N PHE A 15 8.56 -40.75 39.90
CA PHE A 15 9.10 -41.49 38.77
C PHE A 15 10.58 -41.80 39.04
N LYS A 16 10.91 -43.09 39.24
CA LYS A 16 12.30 -43.56 39.26
C LYS A 16 12.87 -43.51 37.84
N MET A 17 13.31 -42.33 37.39
CA MET A 17 14.24 -42.21 36.25
C MET A 17 15.64 -42.59 36.73
N ASN A 18 15.99 -43.88 36.73
CA ASN A 18 17.37 -44.31 37.00
C ASN A 18 17.84 -45.50 36.16
N ASP A 19 17.04 -45.98 35.20
CA ASP A 19 17.57 -46.93 34.21
C ASP A 19 18.19 -46.13 33.05
N PRO A 20 19.52 -46.19 32.85
CA PRO A 20 20.16 -45.53 31.74
C PRO A 20 19.59 -46.12 30.44
N ILE A 21 18.86 -45.30 29.68
CA ILE A 21 18.45 -45.65 28.32
C ILE A 21 19.71 -46.14 27.60
N PRO A 22 19.72 -47.38 27.06
CA PRO A 22 20.91 -47.93 26.43
C PRO A 22 21.39 -46.97 25.35
N SER A 23 22.61 -46.46 25.50
CA SER A 23 23.23 -45.48 24.60
C SER A 23 23.18 -45.90 23.12
N ARG A 24 23.01 -47.20 22.84
CA ARG A 24 22.75 -47.76 21.50
C ARG A 24 21.38 -47.39 20.92
N LEU A 25 20.29 -47.43 21.68
CA LEU A 25 18.94 -47.10 21.18
C LEU A 25 18.81 -45.60 20.88
N MET A 26 19.41 -44.74 21.71
CA MET A 26 19.49 -43.29 21.42
C MET A 26 20.32 -42.99 20.17
N ARG A 27 21.40 -43.75 19.91
CA ARG A 27 22.19 -43.60 18.67
C ARG A 27 21.43 -44.05 17.43
N GLN A 28 20.67 -45.15 17.51
CA GLN A 28 19.84 -45.65 16.41
C GLN A 28 18.64 -44.75 16.10
N ALA A 29 17.93 -44.28 17.12
CA ALA A 29 16.82 -43.32 16.94
C ALA A 29 17.31 -41.99 16.33
N ASN A 30 18.48 -41.49 16.77
CA ASN A 30 19.09 -40.31 16.17
C ASN A 30 19.55 -40.51 14.73
N ALA A 31 20.07 -41.70 14.38
CA ALA A 31 20.46 -42.03 13.00
C ALA A 31 19.23 -42.12 12.07
N LEU A 32 18.11 -42.66 12.56
CA LEU A 32 16.86 -42.74 11.81
C LEU A 32 16.18 -41.37 11.67
N ASN A 33 16.17 -40.54 12.73
CA ASN A 33 15.63 -39.19 12.66
C ASN A 33 16.44 -38.29 11.71
N ARG A 34 17.77 -38.44 11.63
CA ARG A 34 18.59 -37.74 10.64
C ARG A 34 18.25 -38.09 9.19
N ARG A 35 17.72 -39.28 8.93
CA ARG A 35 17.29 -39.68 7.58
C ARG A 35 15.87 -39.21 7.23
N ARG A 36 15.05 -38.83 8.22
CA ARG A 36 13.62 -38.51 8.00
C ARG A 36 13.32 -37.02 7.87
N TRP A 37 14.22 -36.14 8.31
CA TRP A 37 13.98 -34.70 8.33
C TRP A 37 15.07 -34.00 7.52
N PRO A 38 14.80 -33.64 6.24
CA PRO A 38 15.77 -32.97 5.37
C PRO A 38 16.41 -31.73 6.01
N ILE A 39 15.63 -31.03 6.85
CA ILE A 39 16.07 -29.80 7.53
C ILE A 39 17.22 -30.03 8.52
N ALA A 40 17.38 -31.23 9.06
CA ALA A 40 18.45 -31.57 10.01
C ALA A 40 19.82 -31.81 9.32
N ILE A 41 19.84 -31.88 7.99
CA ILE A 41 21.04 -32.11 7.17
C ILE A 41 21.50 -30.80 6.50
N LEU A 42 20.73 -29.73 6.62
CA LEU A 42 21.08 -28.45 6.01
C LEU A 42 22.42 -27.94 6.56
N PRO A 43 23.28 -27.37 5.70
CA PRO A 43 24.48 -26.66 6.14
C PRO A 43 24.13 -25.55 7.13
N ASN A 44 25.06 -25.26 8.05
CA ASN A 44 24.86 -24.24 9.09
C ASN A 44 24.54 -22.88 8.47
N GLU A 45 25.19 -22.56 7.35
CA GLU A 45 25.06 -21.30 6.63
C GLU A 45 23.63 -21.12 6.11
N ILE A 46 23.04 -22.20 5.57
CA ILE A 46 21.67 -22.20 5.06
C ILE A 46 20.68 -22.08 6.21
N LEU A 47 20.88 -22.82 7.31
CA LEU A 47 20.02 -22.71 8.49
C LEU A 47 20.06 -21.30 9.10
N THR A 48 21.25 -20.74 9.26
CA THR A 48 21.42 -19.36 9.76
C THR A 48 20.80 -18.33 8.81
N TYR A 49 20.88 -18.55 7.50
CA TYR A 49 20.20 -17.67 6.53
C TYR A 49 18.67 -17.76 6.62
N ILE A 50 18.11 -18.98 6.74
CA ILE A 50 16.68 -19.21 6.98
C ILE A 50 16.24 -18.51 8.26
N PHE A 51 17.03 -18.64 9.32
CA PHE A 51 16.79 -17.93 10.58
C PHE A 51 16.68 -16.43 10.31
N LYS A 52 17.69 -15.80 9.71
CA LYS A 52 17.70 -14.35 9.40
C LYS A 52 16.47 -13.90 8.62
N LEU A 53 16.10 -14.61 7.56
CA LEU A 53 14.90 -14.30 6.78
C LEU A 53 13.62 -14.39 7.63
N TRP A 54 13.51 -15.42 8.47
CA TRP A 54 12.38 -15.56 9.38
C TRP A 54 12.31 -14.39 10.37
N PHE A 55 13.44 -13.97 10.93
CA PHE A 55 13.54 -12.81 11.83
C PHE A 55 13.20 -11.47 11.17
N GLU A 56 13.46 -11.33 9.87
CA GLU A 56 13.11 -10.12 9.11
C GLU A 56 11.61 -10.06 8.81
N SER A 57 10.98 -11.22 8.59
CA SER A 57 9.53 -11.31 8.34
C SER A 57 8.66 -11.10 9.57
N TYR A 58 9.20 -11.33 10.78
CA TYR A 58 8.41 -11.34 11.99
C TYR A 58 8.22 -9.95 12.60
N SER A 59 6.98 -9.66 13.01
CA SER A 59 6.67 -8.45 13.75
C SER A 59 7.18 -8.55 15.19
N PRO A 60 7.92 -7.55 15.72
CA PRO A 60 8.55 -7.62 17.04
C PRO A 60 7.58 -7.68 18.23
N TYR A 61 6.26 -7.64 17.98
CA TYR A 61 5.24 -7.54 19.03
C TYR A 61 4.70 -8.90 19.51
N ILE A 62 4.81 -9.99 18.73
CA ILE A 62 3.98 -11.18 18.96
C ILE A 62 4.76 -12.36 19.56
N CYS A 63 6.07 -12.52 19.28
CA CYS A 63 6.89 -13.62 19.83
C CYS A 63 8.38 -13.22 19.85
N LEU A 64 9.19 -13.97 20.60
CA LEU A 64 10.67 -13.96 20.57
C LEU A 64 11.15 -15.09 19.64
N PRO A 65 11.17 -14.90 18.30
CA PRO A 65 11.57 -15.95 17.37
C PRO A 65 12.97 -16.53 17.69
N GLU A 66 13.83 -15.78 18.37
CA GLU A 66 15.21 -16.15 18.72
C GLU A 66 15.19 -17.31 19.71
N LEU A 67 14.30 -17.19 20.70
CA LEU A 67 14.04 -18.23 21.67
C LEU A 67 13.36 -19.42 21.01
N SER A 68 12.42 -19.19 20.09
CA SER A 68 11.74 -20.26 19.36
C SER A 68 12.72 -21.11 18.56
N VAL A 69 13.61 -20.50 17.76
CA VAL A 69 14.69 -21.22 17.03
C VAL A 69 15.59 -21.97 18.01
N ALA A 70 16.00 -21.30 19.10
CA ALA A 70 16.90 -21.87 20.09
C ALA A 70 16.27 -23.05 20.89
N CYS A 71 14.96 -23.18 20.86
CA CYS A 71 14.22 -24.24 21.55
C CYS A 71 13.99 -25.50 20.69
N VAL A 72 14.14 -25.43 19.36
CA VAL A 72 13.83 -26.56 18.45
C VAL A 72 14.71 -27.79 18.73
N CYS A 73 16.04 -27.64 18.67
CA CYS A 73 16.97 -28.73 18.95
C CYS A 73 18.35 -28.20 19.37
N ARG A 74 19.21 -29.07 19.91
CA ARG A 74 20.57 -28.69 20.34
C ARG A 74 21.40 -28.07 19.21
N HIS A 75 21.22 -28.54 17.98
CA HIS A 75 21.95 -28.03 16.83
C HIS A 75 21.54 -26.59 16.50
N TRP A 76 20.23 -26.34 16.37
CA TRP A 76 19.67 -25.01 16.12
C TRP A 76 19.97 -24.04 17.24
N ARG A 77 19.89 -24.48 18.50
CA ARG A 77 20.31 -23.69 19.66
C ARG A 77 21.75 -23.21 19.53
N ARG A 78 22.67 -24.10 19.18
CA ARG A 78 24.08 -23.74 19.02
C ARG A 78 24.28 -22.74 17.90
N LEU A 79 23.56 -22.90 16.78
CA LEU A 79 23.63 -21.96 15.66
C LEU A 79 23.03 -20.60 16.04
N ALA A 80 21.84 -20.57 16.63
CA ALA A 80 21.18 -19.36 17.05
C ALA A 80 22.00 -18.59 18.08
N LEU A 81 22.55 -19.27 19.10
CA LEU A 81 23.43 -18.65 20.09
C LEU A 81 24.78 -18.19 19.51
N GLY A 82 25.24 -18.81 18.41
CA GLY A 82 26.48 -18.41 17.73
C GLY A 82 26.32 -17.21 16.81
N GLU A 83 25.10 -16.96 16.31
CA GLU A 83 24.81 -15.83 15.41
C GLU A 83 24.37 -14.59 16.20
N ARG A 84 25.32 -13.71 16.49
CA ARG A 84 25.11 -12.49 17.31
C ARG A 84 24.04 -11.56 16.76
N GLN A 85 23.92 -11.45 15.43
CA GLN A 85 22.92 -10.60 14.78
C GLN A 85 21.48 -11.00 15.09
N LEU A 86 21.22 -12.26 15.46
CA LEU A 86 19.88 -12.67 15.85
C LEU A 86 19.46 -12.02 17.17
N TRP A 87 20.41 -11.70 18.04
CA TRP A 87 20.15 -11.14 19.38
C TRP A 87 20.21 -9.61 19.40
N SER A 88 20.43 -8.95 18.26
CA SER A 88 20.64 -7.49 18.22
C SER A 88 19.35 -6.67 18.13
N LYS A 89 18.21 -7.31 17.90
CA LYS A 89 16.89 -6.68 17.95
C LYS A 89 16.38 -6.72 19.38
N ILE A 90 16.26 -5.56 20.02
CA ILE A 90 15.87 -5.42 21.42
C ILE A 90 14.59 -4.58 21.48
N ASN A 91 13.55 -5.12 22.12
CA ASN A 91 12.36 -4.35 22.44
C ASN A 91 12.47 -3.86 23.89
N LEU A 92 12.39 -2.54 24.11
CA LEU A 92 12.50 -1.94 25.44
C LEU A 92 11.27 -2.18 26.33
N ASN A 93 10.26 -2.90 25.82
CA ASN A 93 9.13 -3.38 26.61
C ASN A 93 9.40 -4.70 27.35
N TRP A 94 10.51 -5.37 27.04
CA TRP A 94 10.89 -6.60 27.72
C TRP A 94 11.35 -6.30 29.15
N CYS A 95 11.39 -7.33 30.01
CA CYS A 95 12.05 -7.19 31.30
C CYS A 95 13.55 -6.91 31.10
N ASP A 96 14.14 -6.21 32.07
CA ASP A 96 15.54 -5.79 32.08
C ASP A 96 16.49 -6.98 31.93
N GLU A 97 16.22 -8.12 32.58
CA GLU A 97 17.10 -9.28 32.47
C GLU A 97 17.14 -9.85 31.06
N LEU A 98 16.01 -9.85 30.35
CA LEU A 98 15.96 -10.33 28.96
C LEU A 98 16.72 -9.39 28.03
N ILE A 99 16.60 -8.08 28.25
CA ILE A 99 17.30 -7.05 27.49
C ILE A 99 18.81 -7.18 27.68
N ASP A 100 19.27 -7.38 28.92
CA ASP A 100 20.68 -7.58 29.21
C ASP A 100 21.22 -8.86 28.57
N ILE A 101 20.46 -9.96 28.60
CA ILE A 101 20.83 -11.21 27.92
C ILE A 101 21.01 -10.99 26.41
N PHE A 102 20.08 -10.26 25.76
CA PHE A 102 20.17 -9.97 24.33
C PHE A 102 21.33 -9.00 24.02
N ALA A 103 21.53 -7.98 24.85
CA ALA A 103 22.59 -7.00 24.69
C ALA A 103 23.99 -7.61 24.87
N GLU A 104 24.14 -8.56 25.81
CA GLU A 104 25.37 -9.32 26.02
C GLU A 104 25.65 -10.24 24.82
N ARG A 105 24.66 -11.04 24.40
CA ARG A 105 24.80 -12.00 23.30
C ARG A 105 25.05 -11.34 21.95
N SER A 106 24.47 -10.17 21.73
CA SER A 106 24.69 -9.41 20.51
C SER A 106 26.06 -8.74 20.48
N SER A 107 26.79 -8.59 21.59
CA SER A 107 28.06 -7.86 21.62
C SER A 107 29.13 -8.49 20.70
N PRO A 108 29.79 -7.72 19.80
CA PRO A 108 29.77 -6.26 19.63
C PRO A 108 28.87 -5.76 18.48
N SER A 109 27.95 -6.57 17.97
CA SER A 109 27.06 -6.21 16.85
C SER A 109 26.24 -4.95 17.14
N LEU A 110 25.93 -4.22 16.06
CA LEU A 110 25.03 -3.07 16.09
C LEU A 110 23.62 -3.47 16.49
N LEU A 111 22.94 -2.60 17.23
CA LEU A 111 21.65 -2.83 17.85
C LEU A 111 20.52 -2.18 17.05
N THR A 112 19.39 -2.88 17.00
CA THR A 112 18.09 -2.35 16.55
C THR A 112 17.18 -2.27 17.77
N LEU A 113 16.74 -1.07 18.13
CA LEU A 113 15.84 -0.85 19.25
C LEU A 113 14.41 -0.63 18.76
N SER A 114 13.46 -1.32 19.39
CA SER A 114 12.04 -1.04 19.28
C SER A 114 11.54 -0.49 20.62
N ILE A 115 10.92 0.67 20.58
CA ILE A 115 10.31 1.30 21.74
C ILE A 115 8.83 0.90 21.79
N PRO A 116 8.28 0.49 22.95
CA PRO A 116 6.89 0.05 23.06
C PRO A 116 5.85 1.10 22.64
N TYR A 117 4.63 0.59 22.42
CA TYR A 117 3.43 1.34 22.05
C TYR A 117 2.72 2.02 23.25
N TYR A 118 3.00 1.60 24.49
CA TYR A 118 2.12 1.91 25.62
C TYR A 118 2.24 3.37 26.12
N ASN A 119 1.11 3.89 26.62
CA ASN A 119 0.91 5.25 27.17
C ASN A 119 1.70 5.56 28.47
N TYR A 120 2.74 4.80 28.78
CA TYR A 120 3.54 5.00 29.99
C TYR A 120 4.88 5.59 29.60
N ALA A 121 5.36 6.54 30.41
CA ALA A 121 6.72 7.06 30.30
C ALA A 121 7.73 5.89 30.21
N LEU A 122 8.72 6.03 29.33
CA LEU A 122 9.82 5.08 29.25
C LEU A 122 10.45 4.95 30.65
N PRO A 123 10.58 3.73 31.20
CA PRO A 123 11.17 3.58 32.50
C PRO A 123 12.63 4.07 32.48
N LEU A 124 13.10 4.70 33.56
CA LEU A 124 14.43 5.31 33.62
C LEU A 124 15.57 4.36 33.22
N TRP A 125 15.44 3.07 33.57
CA TRP A 125 16.43 2.05 33.21
C TRP A 125 16.58 1.91 31.68
N ALA A 126 15.52 2.12 30.90
CA ALA A 126 15.58 2.02 29.44
C ALA A 126 16.38 3.19 28.84
N ILE A 127 16.25 4.39 29.42
CA ILE A 127 17.04 5.56 29.03
C ILE A 127 18.53 5.30 29.33
N ASP A 128 18.83 4.74 30.50
CA ASP A 128 20.21 4.43 30.90
C ASP A 128 20.79 3.28 30.05
N PHE A 129 19.97 2.30 29.68
CA PHE A 129 20.34 1.27 28.71
C PHE A 129 20.74 1.89 27.36
N VAL A 130 19.96 2.85 26.85
CA VAL A 130 20.27 3.55 25.60
C VAL A 130 21.57 4.36 25.74
N LYS A 131 21.71 5.15 26.82
CA LYS A 131 22.91 5.97 27.10
C LYS A 131 24.20 5.16 27.15
N THR A 132 24.14 3.96 27.70
CA THR A 132 25.33 3.10 27.84
C THR A 132 25.73 2.41 26.53
N ARG A 133 24.90 2.49 25.48
CA ARG A 133 25.07 1.74 24.23
C ARG A 133 24.86 2.58 22.98
N VAL A 134 24.87 3.91 23.06
CA VAL A 134 24.55 4.85 21.95
C VAL A 134 25.39 4.57 20.70
N ASP A 135 26.64 4.18 20.90
CA ASP A 135 27.65 3.89 19.89
C ASP A 135 27.42 2.59 19.12
N ARG A 136 26.52 1.73 19.61
CA ARG A 136 26.11 0.50 18.93
C ARG A 136 24.72 0.61 18.30
N ILE A 137 23.92 1.62 18.62
CA ILE A 137 22.53 1.69 18.13
C ILE A 137 22.52 2.17 16.69
N GLN A 138 22.14 1.28 15.78
CA GLN A 138 22.06 1.53 14.34
C GLN A 138 20.65 1.87 13.89
N LYS A 139 19.64 1.33 14.57
CA LYS A 139 18.24 1.52 14.20
C LYS A 139 17.37 1.75 15.41
N ILE A 140 16.50 2.76 15.35
CA ILE A 140 15.48 3.04 16.36
C ILE A 140 14.11 3.04 15.69
N ARG A 141 13.17 2.29 16.27
CA ARG A 141 11.77 2.24 15.85
C ARG A 141 10.86 2.65 17.01
N ILE A 142 10.06 3.69 16.77
CA ILE A 142 9.06 4.22 17.70
C ILE A 142 7.71 4.11 17.01
N PRO A 143 6.98 2.99 17.15
CA PRO A 143 5.74 2.73 16.43
C PRO A 143 4.56 3.61 16.88
N TYR A 144 4.69 4.26 18.03
CA TYR A 144 3.67 5.15 18.55
C TYR A 144 4.27 6.11 19.57
N TRP A 145 4.51 7.36 19.16
CA TRP A 145 4.95 8.42 20.06
C TRP A 145 3.72 9.09 20.69
N MET A 146 3.25 8.62 21.84
CA MET A 146 2.31 9.41 22.65
C MET A 146 3.10 10.21 23.68
N ASP A 147 3.24 11.52 23.47
CA ASP A 147 3.32 12.42 24.62
C ASP A 147 1.92 12.45 25.22
N SER A 148 1.77 12.31 26.53
CA SER A 148 0.45 12.27 27.18
C SER A 148 -0.32 13.52 26.80
N LEU A 149 -1.25 13.34 25.88
CA LEU A 149 -1.98 14.38 25.17
C LEU A 149 -2.89 15.19 26.10
N ASN A 150 -3.18 14.67 27.30
CA ASN A 150 -4.15 15.24 28.24
C ASN A 150 -3.51 15.84 29.50
N ASP A 151 -2.20 15.73 29.66
CA ASP A 151 -1.53 16.26 30.84
C ASP A 151 -0.18 16.88 30.47
N PRO A 152 -0.06 18.22 30.37
CA PRO A 152 1.20 18.89 30.10
C PRO A 152 2.26 18.63 31.19
N GLU A 153 1.89 18.14 32.38
CA GLU A 153 2.84 17.68 33.40
C GLU A 153 3.34 16.24 33.14
N VAL A 154 2.61 15.46 32.33
CA VAL A 154 2.98 14.11 31.85
C VAL A 154 3.39 14.16 30.37
N GLN A 155 3.96 15.28 29.91
CA GLN A 155 4.87 15.19 28.76
C GLN A 155 5.88 14.10 29.09
N SER A 156 6.24 13.26 28.12
CA SER A 156 7.25 12.22 28.33
C SER A 156 8.62 12.84 28.00
N PRO A 157 9.29 13.54 28.94
CA PRO A 157 10.60 14.13 28.65
C PRO A 157 11.61 13.05 28.23
N ASP A 158 11.31 11.78 28.45
CA ASP A 158 12.20 10.65 28.32
C ASP A 158 12.54 10.27 26.88
N ILE A 159 11.58 10.23 25.94
CA ILE A 159 11.91 9.94 24.53
C ILE A 159 12.68 11.10 23.92
N ARG A 160 12.28 12.34 24.20
CA ARG A 160 13.01 13.54 23.75
C ARG A 160 14.42 13.57 24.33
N ARG A 161 14.58 13.31 25.64
CA ARG A 161 15.90 13.18 26.30
C ARG A 161 16.73 12.06 25.71
N MET A 162 16.10 10.96 25.31
CA MET A 162 16.79 9.85 24.65
C MET A 162 17.31 10.27 23.27
N LEU A 163 16.47 10.87 22.43
CA LEU A 163 16.88 11.28 21.07
C LEU A 163 17.78 12.53 21.05
N ASN A 164 17.82 13.32 22.12
CA ASN A 164 18.81 14.39 22.33
C ASN A 164 20.24 13.86 22.54
N GLN A 165 20.44 12.55 22.64
CA GLN A 165 21.77 11.95 22.73
C GLN A 165 22.43 11.85 21.37
N LYS A 166 23.76 11.75 21.36
CA LYS A 166 24.52 11.51 20.14
C LYS A 166 24.59 10.01 19.85
N PHE A 167 23.98 9.58 18.74
CA PHE A 167 24.04 8.22 18.24
C PHE A 167 24.95 8.18 17.00
N PRO A 168 26.26 7.93 17.18
CA PRO A 168 27.22 8.00 16.08
C PRO A 168 27.04 6.90 15.02
N ALA A 169 26.32 5.82 15.35
CA ALA A 169 26.08 4.68 14.47
C ALA A 169 24.63 4.62 13.92
N LEU A 170 23.74 5.57 14.27
CA LEU A 170 22.33 5.51 13.88
C LEU A 170 22.16 5.78 12.39
N GLU A 171 21.80 4.75 11.64
CA GLU A 171 21.56 4.79 10.20
C GLU A 171 20.07 4.89 9.86
N GLU A 172 19.20 4.34 10.72
CA GLU A 172 17.74 4.30 10.48
C GLU A 172 16.94 4.79 11.69
N LEU A 173 16.04 5.75 11.45
CA LEU A 173 15.09 6.25 12.44
C LEU A 173 13.66 6.18 11.88
N GLU A 174 12.80 5.44 12.58
CA GLU A 174 11.40 5.29 12.25
C GLU A 174 10.54 5.75 13.43
N ILE A 175 9.73 6.78 13.22
CA ILE A 175 8.82 7.32 14.22
C ILE A 175 7.42 7.36 13.61
N THR A 176 6.46 6.73 14.29
CA THR A 176 5.04 6.84 13.99
C THR A 176 4.39 7.60 15.13
N PHE A 177 3.82 8.74 14.82
CA PHE A 177 3.08 9.59 15.73
C PHE A 177 1.67 9.02 15.95
N PRO A 178 1.01 9.40 17.05
CA PRO A 178 -0.28 8.86 17.38
C PRO A 178 -1.33 9.46 16.46
N ARG A 179 -2.48 8.80 16.33
CA ARG A 179 -3.63 9.49 15.73
C ARG A 179 -4.04 10.61 16.68
N VAL A 180 -3.95 11.84 16.23
CA VAL A 180 -4.46 12.99 16.97
C VAL A 180 -5.98 12.82 17.08
N ASN A 181 -6.50 12.70 18.29
CA ASN A 181 -7.95 12.75 18.53
C ASN A 181 -8.39 14.20 18.29
N PRO A 182 -9.32 14.49 17.36
CA PRO A 182 -9.82 15.84 17.00
C PRO A 182 -10.15 16.77 18.17
N GLU A 183 -10.44 16.21 19.34
CA GLU A 183 -10.76 16.97 20.55
C GLU A 183 -9.52 17.53 21.26
N ILE A 184 -8.32 17.05 20.95
CA ILE A 184 -7.09 17.38 21.67
C ILE A 184 -6.20 18.30 20.81
N PRO A 185 -5.76 19.47 21.28
CA PRO A 185 -4.91 20.35 20.49
C PRO A 185 -3.63 19.63 20.00
N PRO A 186 -3.15 19.91 18.78
CA PRO A 186 -1.96 19.27 18.25
C PRO A 186 -0.75 19.57 19.15
N ILE A 187 -0.01 18.52 19.52
CA ILE A 187 1.24 18.69 20.26
C ILE A 187 2.27 19.28 19.28
N ASN A 188 2.73 20.49 19.59
CA ASN A 188 3.93 21.04 18.99
C ASN A 188 5.13 20.26 19.50
N VAL A 189 5.43 19.14 18.84
CA VAL A 189 6.75 18.54 18.97
C VAL A 189 7.69 19.54 18.30
N VAL A 190 8.66 20.06 19.04
CA VAL A 190 9.70 20.94 18.49
C VAL A 190 10.98 20.11 18.41
N ILE A 191 11.33 19.66 17.20
CA ILE A 191 12.65 19.06 16.92
C ILE A 191 13.58 20.21 16.54
N GLU A 192 14.58 20.52 17.35
CA GLU A 192 15.51 21.64 17.07
C GLU A 192 16.15 21.53 15.66
N PRO A 193 16.41 22.64 14.94
CA PRO A 193 16.79 22.59 13.52
C PRO A 193 18.08 21.81 13.27
N TYR A 194 19.01 21.86 14.23
CA TYR A 194 20.32 21.21 14.15
C TYR A 194 20.38 19.85 14.86
N PHE A 195 19.22 19.38 15.32
CA PHE A 195 19.09 18.15 16.08
C PHE A 195 19.72 16.97 15.36
N MET A 196 19.51 16.86 14.04
CA MET A 196 19.92 15.67 13.30
C MET A 196 21.40 15.64 12.96
N GLU A 197 21.98 16.75 12.50
CA GLU A 197 23.40 16.79 12.09
C GLU A 197 24.35 16.48 13.26
N HIS A 198 24.00 16.94 14.46
CA HIS A 198 24.82 16.74 15.64
C HIS A 198 24.59 15.36 16.29
N ASN A 199 23.34 14.91 16.35
CA ASN A 199 22.99 13.70 17.08
C ASN A 199 23.06 12.43 16.23
N PHE A 200 22.81 12.50 14.92
CA PHE A 200 22.75 11.33 14.03
C PHE A 200 23.59 11.55 12.76
N PRO A 201 24.92 11.64 12.90
CA PRO A 201 25.81 12.01 11.79
C PRO A 201 25.85 11.00 10.63
N VAL A 202 25.33 9.79 10.80
CA VAL A 202 25.30 8.73 9.78
C VAL A 202 23.87 8.34 9.38
N LEU A 203 22.87 9.13 9.75
CA LEU A 203 21.48 8.85 9.42
C LEU A 203 21.27 8.87 7.91
N THR A 204 20.79 7.75 7.37
CA THR A 204 20.53 7.56 5.94
C THR A 204 19.07 7.24 5.65
N HIS A 205 18.32 6.71 6.62
CA HIS A 205 16.91 6.37 6.48
C HIS A 205 16.09 7.06 7.55
N LEU A 206 15.13 7.87 7.12
CA LEU A 206 14.19 8.56 8.00
C LEU A 206 12.77 8.24 7.57
N SER A 207 11.96 7.72 8.50
CA SER A 207 10.54 7.47 8.29
C SER A 207 9.74 8.10 9.42
N LEU A 208 8.95 9.12 9.08
CA LEU A 208 8.09 9.85 10.00
C LEU A 208 6.64 9.65 9.54
N SER A 209 5.81 9.03 10.36
CA SER A 209 4.42 8.70 10.00
C SER A 209 3.40 9.35 10.90
N ARG A 210 2.31 9.88 10.33
CA ARG A 210 1.24 10.64 11.00
C ARG A 210 1.71 11.93 11.66
N LEU A 211 2.63 12.64 11.00
CA LEU A 211 3.23 13.86 11.53
C LEU A 211 2.18 14.93 11.93
N PRO A 212 2.11 15.35 13.21
CA PRO A 212 1.08 16.26 13.73
C PRO A 212 1.21 17.74 13.27
N GLY A 213 2.23 18.06 12.46
CA GLY A 213 2.61 19.43 12.11
C GLY A 213 3.80 19.85 12.95
N MET A 214 4.96 20.08 12.32
CA MET A 214 6.18 20.42 13.04
C MET A 214 7.00 21.44 12.28
N GLU A 215 7.52 22.40 13.02
CA GLU A 215 8.81 23.04 12.79
C GLU A 215 9.69 22.70 14.01
N PRO A 216 11.02 22.75 13.89
CA PRO A 216 11.81 22.85 12.66
C PRO A 216 12.09 21.51 11.97
N TRP A 217 12.43 21.63 10.70
CA TRP A 217 12.66 20.51 9.79
C TRP A 217 14.11 20.05 9.83
N ILE A 218 14.27 18.79 9.48
CA ILE A 218 15.50 18.04 9.63
C ILE A 218 16.46 18.46 8.52
N SER A 219 17.57 19.12 8.87
CA SER A 219 18.70 19.23 7.96
C SER A 219 19.58 18.00 8.14
N SER A 220 19.69 17.21 7.07
CA SER A 220 20.71 16.20 6.88
C SER A 220 21.06 16.26 5.41
N ASN A 221 22.30 15.96 5.05
CA ASN A 221 22.72 15.85 3.65
C ASN A 221 23.04 14.40 3.25
N ARG A 222 22.74 13.44 4.13
CA ARG A 222 23.06 12.02 3.97
C ARG A 222 21.82 11.14 3.82
N LEU A 223 20.61 11.69 3.90
CA LEU A 223 19.41 10.87 3.76
C LEU A 223 19.34 10.31 2.35
N ARG A 224 19.24 8.98 2.27
CA ARG A 224 19.00 8.23 1.05
C ARG A 224 17.55 7.79 0.96
N TYR A 225 16.90 7.56 2.09
CA TYR A 225 15.50 7.19 2.17
C TYR A 225 14.76 8.18 3.06
N LEU A 226 13.68 8.75 2.55
CA LEU A 226 12.78 9.63 3.27
C LEU A 226 11.34 9.18 3.08
N ASN A 227 10.66 8.85 4.17
CA ASN A 227 9.23 8.59 4.19
C ASN A 227 8.54 9.58 5.11
N LEU A 228 7.72 10.47 4.55
CA LEU A 228 6.90 11.42 5.29
C LEU A 228 5.43 11.08 5.06
N ASP A 229 4.78 10.59 6.11
CA ASP A 229 3.35 10.41 6.15
C ASP A 229 2.73 11.54 6.98
N LEU A 230 2.17 12.49 6.25
CA LEU A 230 1.56 13.76 6.63
C LEU A 230 0.03 13.63 6.75
N ARG A 231 -0.51 12.41 6.84
CA ARG A 231 -1.94 12.19 7.06
C ARG A 231 -2.35 12.71 8.43
N LEU A 232 -3.15 13.76 8.47
CA LEU A 232 -3.88 14.21 9.66
C LEU A 232 -5.38 14.18 9.39
N PHE A 233 -6.15 13.82 10.41
CA PHE A 233 -7.60 13.76 10.30
C PHE A 233 -8.19 15.18 10.25
N TYR A 234 -9.20 15.35 9.38
CA TYR A 234 -9.73 16.57 8.77
C TYR A 234 -10.29 17.68 9.68
N GLN A 235 -10.28 17.53 11.00
CA GLN A 235 -11.15 18.34 11.85
C GLN A 235 -10.51 19.56 12.51
N TYR A 236 -9.22 19.81 12.30
CA TYR A 236 -8.59 21.03 12.80
C TYR A 236 -8.46 22.07 11.72
N SER A 237 -9.12 23.22 11.94
CA SER A 237 -8.66 24.51 11.42
C SER A 237 -7.33 24.85 12.08
N ILE A 238 -6.24 24.22 11.63
CA ILE A 238 -4.90 24.59 12.05
C ILE A 238 -4.69 26.04 11.56
N THR A 239 -4.39 26.95 12.49
CA THR A 239 -3.95 28.32 12.21
C THR A 239 -2.72 28.30 11.28
N PRO A 240 -2.45 29.38 10.52
CA PRO A 240 -2.07 29.32 9.11
C PRO A 240 -0.80 28.51 8.79
N GLU A 241 -1.02 27.35 8.17
CA GLU A 241 -0.52 26.81 6.89
C GLU A 241 0.96 26.98 6.43
N GLU A 242 1.72 27.98 6.88
CA GLU A 242 3.02 28.33 6.27
C GLU A 242 4.18 27.37 6.62
N SER A 243 4.11 26.66 7.76
CA SER A 243 5.27 25.97 8.34
C SER A 243 5.55 24.56 7.78
N LEU A 244 4.52 23.82 7.36
CA LEU A 244 4.70 22.41 6.95
C LEU A 244 5.32 22.29 5.56
N SER A 245 4.79 23.07 4.62
CA SER A 245 5.23 23.07 3.22
C SER A 245 6.69 23.52 3.08
N GLN A 246 7.05 24.61 3.76
CA GLN A 246 8.42 25.15 3.76
C GLN A 246 9.42 24.16 4.34
N GLY A 247 8.94 23.34 5.27
CA GLY A 247 9.69 22.29 5.85
C GLY A 247 10.01 21.08 5.00
N VAL A 248 8.98 20.57 4.33
CA VAL A 248 9.15 19.54 3.31
C VAL A 248 10.08 20.05 2.21
N TYR A 249 9.94 21.32 1.81
CA TYR A 249 10.90 21.94 0.90
C TYR A 249 12.33 21.94 1.46
N SER A 250 12.52 22.38 2.71
CA SER A 250 13.83 22.48 3.35
C SER A 250 14.55 21.12 3.45
N ILE A 251 13.85 20.07 3.88
CA ILE A 251 14.43 18.72 3.98
C ILE A 251 14.78 18.15 2.61
N LEU A 252 13.92 18.35 1.60
CA LEU A 252 14.19 17.90 0.24
C LEU A 252 15.34 18.68 -0.40
N CYS A 253 15.40 20.00 -0.20
CA CYS A 253 16.50 20.85 -0.66
C CYS A 253 17.84 20.40 -0.03
N SER A 254 17.85 20.15 1.27
CA SER A 254 19.04 19.70 1.99
C SER A 254 19.56 18.32 1.55
N ASN A 255 18.66 17.45 1.05
CA ASN A 255 18.99 16.08 0.61
C ASN A 255 18.92 15.89 -0.91
N SER A 256 18.82 16.98 -1.67
CA SER A 256 18.66 16.98 -3.14
C SER A 256 19.67 16.11 -3.89
N SER A 257 20.91 16.05 -3.41
CA SER A 257 22.01 15.29 -4.03
C SER A 257 22.21 13.87 -3.48
N SER A 258 21.52 13.47 -2.41
CA SER A 258 21.75 12.17 -1.74
C SER A 258 20.50 11.29 -1.67
N LEU A 259 19.31 11.87 -1.83
CA LEU A 259 18.06 11.16 -1.70
C LEU A 259 17.84 10.18 -2.87
N GLU A 260 17.73 8.88 -2.55
CA GLU A 260 17.52 7.79 -3.51
C GLU A 260 16.05 7.32 -3.54
N GLU A 261 15.35 7.39 -2.40
CA GLU A 261 13.94 7.01 -2.27
C GLU A 261 13.16 8.05 -1.45
N LEU A 262 12.05 8.51 -2.01
CA LEU A 262 11.12 9.46 -1.40
C LEU A 262 9.71 8.88 -1.39
N ILE A 263 9.10 8.82 -0.21
CA ILE A 263 7.70 8.48 -0.01
C ILE A 263 7.02 9.65 0.68
N LEU A 264 6.00 10.21 0.04
CA LEU A 264 5.18 11.28 0.61
C LEU A 264 3.73 10.80 0.66
N THR A 265 3.11 10.83 1.83
CA THR A 265 1.69 10.44 2.02
C THR A 265 0.94 11.57 2.70
N GLY A 266 -0.23 11.97 2.21
CA GLY A 266 -1.07 12.97 2.88
C GLY A 266 -2.03 13.72 1.95
N ASP A 267 -2.98 14.44 2.56
CA ASP A 267 -3.73 15.51 1.87
C ASP A 267 -2.87 16.77 1.93
N LEU A 268 -2.05 16.95 0.91
CA LEU A 268 -1.20 18.12 0.84
C LEU A 268 -1.95 19.32 0.26
N ALA A 269 -3.00 19.18 -0.53
CA ALA A 269 -3.53 20.34 -1.27
C ALA A 269 -4.07 21.45 -0.35
N ARG A 270 -4.74 21.08 0.74
CA ARG A 270 -5.20 22.07 1.75
C ARG A 270 -4.06 22.65 2.59
N ARG A 271 -2.97 21.92 2.75
CA ARG A 271 -1.81 22.30 3.59
C ARG A 271 -0.65 22.91 2.81
N PHE A 272 -0.70 22.77 1.50
CA PHE A 272 0.29 23.18 0.52
C PHE A 272 -0.35 24.09 -0.55
N SER A 273 -1.40 24.84 -0.18
CA SER A 273 -1.63 26.16 -0.81
C SER A 273 -0.30 26.91 -1.06
N PRO A 274 0.72 26.84 -0.16
CA PRO A 274 2.08 27.37 -0.39
C PRO A 274 3.05 26.52 -1.23
N LEU A 275 2.68 25.43 -1.94
CA LEU A 275 3.56 24.89 -3.00
C LEU A 275 3.87 25.97 -4.04
N ARG A 276 2.92 26.88 -4.24
CA ARG A 276 3.11 28.07 -5.08
C ARG A 276 4.19 29.01 -4.54
N ASP A 277 4.41 28.98 -3.23
CA ASP A 277 5.39 29.81 -2.53
C ASP A 277 6.77 29.15 -2.44
N TRP A 278 6.89 27.88 -2.81
CA TRP A 278 8.21 27.28 -3.03
C TRP A 278 8.98 28.16 -4.01
N PRO A 279 10.30 28.35 -3.80
CA PRO A 279 11.13 29.05 -4.77
C PRO A 279 10.89 28.51 -6.18
N LYS A 280 10.79 29.41 -7.17
CA LYS A 280 10.65 29.02 -8.59
C LYS A 280 11.90 28.32 -9.15
N ASN A 281 12.98 28.26 -8.38
CA ASN A 281 14.15 27.49 -8.74
C ASN A 281 13.78 26.02 -8.55
N ASP A 282 13.67 25.30 -9.64
CA ASP A 282 13.30 23.89 -9.66
C ASP A 282 14.15 23.11 -8.64
N LEU A 283 13.51 22.43 -7.70
CA LEU A 283 14.18 21.57 -6.76
C LEU A 283 14.60 20.29 -7.48
N HIS A 284 15.89 20.13 -7.75
CA HIS A 284 16.42 18.95 -8.43
C HIS A 284 16.75 17.83 -7.43
N LEU A 285 16.08 16.69 -7.51
CA LEU A 285 16.39 15.49 -6.72
C LEU A 285 17.27 14.53 -7.53
N GLU A 286 18.52 14.91 -7.81
CA GLU A 286 19.40 14.30 -8.83
C GLU A 286 19.65 12.80 -8.68
N CYS A 287 19.61 12.29 -7.45
CA CYS A 287 19.89 10.88 -7.14
C CYS A 287 18.62 10.03 -6.98
N LEU A 288 17.43 10.62 -7.16
CA LEU A 288 16.18 9.93 -6.86
C LEU A 288 15.96 8.76 -7.82
N ARG A 289 15.71 7.58 -7.26
CA ARG A 289 15.46 6.32 -7.97
C ARG A 289 14.04 5.83 -7.77
N VAL A 290 13.43 6.15 -6.64
CA VAL A 290 12.06 5.74 -6.28
C VAL A 290 11.33 6.94 -5.72
N LEU A 291 10.20 7.29 -6.34
CA LEU A 291 9.29 8.33 -5.86
C LEU A 291 7.92 7.70 -5.66
N LYS A 292 7.40 7.73 -4.44
CA LYS A 292 6.05 7.26 -4.11
C LYS A 292 5.24 8.42 -3.55
N LEU A 293 4.21 8.86 -4.26
CA LEU A 293 3.31 9.92 -3.82
C LEU A 293 1.94 9.33 -3.52
N LYS A 294 1.44 9.55 -2.32
CA LYS A 294 0.16 9.03 -1.84
C LYS A 294 -0.76 10.18 -1.47
N ALA A 295 -1.62 10.60 -2.39
CA ALA A 295 -2.52 11.73 -2.20
C ALA A 295 -3.85 11.27 -1.58
N LEU A 296 -4.31 11.99 -0.55
CA LEU A 296 -5.65 11.80 0.00
C LEU A 296 -6.55 12.96 -0.47
N MET A 297 -7.71 12.63 -1.04
CA MET A 297 -8.78 13.54 -1.46
C MET A 297 -8.47 14.55 -2.58
N ILE A 298 -7.40 15.35 -2.51
CA ILE A 298 -7.08 16.36 -3.53
C ILE A 298 -5.71 16.09 -4.14
N ASN A 299 -5.65 16.09 -5.47
CA ASN A 299 -4.43 15.78 -6.19
C ASN A 299 -3.43 16.95 -6.19
N TRP A 300 -2.57 16.98 -5.18
CA TRP A 300 -1.45 17.94 -5.08
C TRP A 300 -0.23 17.55 -5.94
N ILE A 301 -0.26 16.38 -6.55
CA ILE A 301 0.89 15.80 -7.25
C ILE A 301 1.33 16.63 -8.47
N PRO A 302 0.43 17.18 -9.31
CA PRO A 302 0.84 18.10 -10.37
C PRO A 302 1.62 19.29 -9.82
N SER A 303 1.14 19.94 -8.76
CA SER A 303 1.82 21.07 -8.11
C SER A 303 3.18 20.68 -7.52
N PHE A 304 3.34 19.45 -7.04
CA PHE A 304 4.65 18.94 -6.61
C PHE A 304 5.63 18.89 -7.79
N PHE A 305 5.21 18.35 -8.93
CA PHE A 305 6.08 18.25 -10.11
C PHE A 305 6.32 19.57 -10.84
N GLU A 306 5.49 20.59 -10.64
CA GLU A 306 5.80 21.96 -11.09
C GLU A 306 7.02 22.55 -10.39
N ARG A 307 7.39 22.01 -9.23
CA ARG A 307 8.47 22.54 -8.37
C ARG A 307 9.61 21.57 -8.16
N VAL A 308 9.39 20.28 -8.37
CA VAL A 308 10.38 19.22 -8.14
C VAL A 308 10.70 18.52 -9.44
N LEU A 309 11.97 18.63 -9.83
CA LEU A 309 12.53 17.89 -10.95
C LEU A 309 13.19 16.60 -10.45
N VAL A 310 12.79 15.49 -11.05
CA VAL A 310 13.34 14.17 -10.75
C VAL A 310 14.01 13.58 -12.00
N PRO A 311 15.06 12.74 -11.83
CA PRO A 311 15.69 12.02 -12.92
C PRO A 311 14.68 11.18 -13.69
N VAL A 312 14.87 11.05 -14.99
CA VAL A 312 13.99 10.21 -15.82
C VAL A 312 14.13 8.71 -15.61
N THR A 313 15.16 8.30 -14.89
CA THR A 313 15.32 6.93 -14.41
C THR A 313 14.55 6.66 -13.12
N THR A 314 13.88 7.67 -12.54
CA THR A 314 13.09 7.52 -11.31
C THR A 314 11.88 6.64 -11.58
N ARG A 315 11.71 5.59 -10.78
CA ARG A 315 10.47 4.81 -10.75
C ARG A 315 9.42 5.57 -9.98
N PHE A 316 8.32 5.89 -10.64
CA PHE A 316 7.26 6.67 -10.06
C PHE A 316 6.09 5.78 -9.62
N SER A 317 5.65 5.92 -8.37
CA SER A 317 4.42 5.30 -7.90
C SER A 317 3.50 6.37 -7.35
N MET A 318 2.25 6.33 -7.78
CA MET A 318 1.21 7.23 -7.34
C MET A 318 0.07 6.41 -6.77
N GLU A 319 -0.38 6.74 -5.57
CA GLU A 319 -1.60 6.19 -5.00
C GLU A 319 -2.50 7.36 -4.65
N CYS A 320 -3.72 7.38 -5.14
CA CYS A 320 -4.68 8.42 -4.78
C CYS A 320 -5.99 7.75 -4.37
N TRP A 321 -6.51 8.14 -3.21
CA TRP A 321 -7.78 7.61 -2.73
C TRP A 321 -8.49 8.61 -1.81
N ASP A 322 -9.81 8.56 -1.83
CA ASP A 322 -10.67 9.23 -0.87
C ASP A 322 -11.05 8.23 0.25
N PRO A 323 -10.49 8.35 1.46
CA PRO A 323 -10.78 7.42 2.55
C PRO A 323 -12.21 7.57 3.11
N PHE A 324 -12.96 8.60 2.75
CA PHE A 324 -14.28 8.86 3.32
C PHE A 324 -15.43 8.63 2.34
N GLY A 325 -15.14 8.37 1.05
CA GLY A 325 -16.17 8.32 0.01
C GLY A 325 -17.02 9.59 -0.01
N LEU A 326 -16.48 10.69 0.50
CA LEU A 326 -17.11 12.00 0.50
C LEU A 326 -16.90 12.56 -0.89
N SER A 327 -17.72 12.04 -1.82
CA SER A 327 -17.79 12.42 -3.23
C SER A 327 -16.70 13.42 -3.61
N MET A 328 -15.51 12.92 -3.93
CA MET A 328 -14.77 13.60 -5.00
C MET A 328 -15.81 13.71 -6.10
N GLU A 329 -16.31 14.92 -6.34
CA GLU A 329 -17.16 15.15 -7.51
C GLU A 329 -16.34 14.57 -8.65
N VAL A 330 -16.92 13.61 -9.37
CA VAL A 330 -16.24 12.92 -10.45
C VAL A 330 -15.65 13.96 -11.42
N GLU A 331 -16.24 15.15 -11.48
CA GLU A 331 -15.71 16.37 -12.12
C GLU A 331 -14.24 16.69 -11.78
N GLN A 332 -13.79 16.61 -10.51
CA GLN A 332 -12.38 16.81 -10.15
C GLN A 332 -11.47 15.65 -10.59
N LEU A 333 -12.04 14.45 -10.78
CA LEU A 333 -11.38 13.31 -11.39
C LEU A 333 -11.34 13.45 -12.93
N ILE A 334 -12.39 14.04 -13.52
CA ILE A 334 -12.65 14.25 -14.95
C ILE A 334 -11.87 15.42 -15.53
N ASP A 335 -11.56 16.46 -14.75
CA ASP A 335 -10.80 17.64 -15.20
C ASP A 335 -9.34 17.31 -15.63
N GLY A 336 -8.95 16.02 -15.63
CA GLY A 336 -7.71 15.55 -16.24
C GLY A 336 -6.46 15.85 -15.41
N GLU A 337 -6.62 16.37 -14.19
CA GLU A 337 -5.50 16.73 -13.31
C GLU A 337 -4.86 15.53 -12.62
N PHE A 338 -5.30 14.29 -12.87
CA PHE A 338 -4.86 13.12 -12.11
C PHE A 338 -3.38 12.77 -12.33
N PHE A 339 -2.94 12.80 -13.59
CA PHE A 339 -1.55 12.59 -13.94
C PHE A 339 -0.94 13.94 -14.32
N PRO A 340 0.28 14.28 -13.86
CA PRO A 340 0.81 15.62 -14.06
C PRO A 340 0.81 15.99 -15.55
N THR A 341 0.50 17.25 -15.84
CA THR A 341 0.33 17.74 -17.21
C THR A 341 1.58 17.46 -18.06
N THR A 342 1.40 17.36 -19.37
CA THR A 342 2.47 17.11 -20.35
C THR A 342 3.59 18.16 -20.37
N TYR A 343 3.46 19.25 -19.63
CA TYR A 343 4.46 20.31 -19.57
C TYR A 343 5.61 20.01 -18.61
N ILE A 344 5.46 19.06 -17.69
CA ILE A 344 6.54 18.66 -16.78
C ILE A 344 7.53 17.76 -17.55
N PRO A 345 8.80 18.15 -17.74
CA PRO A 345 9.73 17.44 -18.62
C PRO A 345 9.96 15.97 -18.25
N CYS A 346 10.09 15.64 -16.96
CA CYS A 346 10.32 14.26 -16.53
C CYS A 346 9.08 13.39 -16.78
N VAL A 347 7.88 13.92 -16.52
CA VAL A 347 6.61 13.23 -16.78
C VAL A 347 6.39 13.06 -18.28
N LEU A 348 6.64 14.09 -19.09
CA LEU A 348 6.58 13.99 -20.54
C LEU A 348 7.53 12.91 -21.09
N LEU A 349 8.76 12.84 -20.55
CA LEU A 349 9.72 11.84 -20.99
C LEU A 349 9.34 10.43 -20.49
N MET A 350 8.75 10.28 -19.30
CA MET A 350 8.16 9.00 -18.86
C MET A 350 7.04 8.56 -19.81
N LYS A 351 6.10 9.46 -20.14
CA LYS A 351 5.02 9.19 -21.11
C LYS A 351 5.59 8.76 -22.46
N ARG A 352 6.53 9.53 -23.02
CA ARG A 352 7.19 9.22 -24.30
C ARG A 352 8.03 7.95 -24.30
N SER A 353 8.53 7.54 -23.14
CA SER A 353 9.31 6.30 -22.99
C SER A 353 8.42 5.07 -22.76
N THR A 354 7.13 5.28 -22.46
CA THR A 354 6.17 4.20 -22.27
C THR A 354 5.87 3.52 -23.59
N ARG A 355 5.88 2.19 -23.56
CA ARG A 355 5.70 1.30 -24.70
C ARG A 355 4.60 0.30 -24.46
N GLU A 356 4.46 -0.13 -23.22
CA GLU A 356 3.34 -0.93 -22.77
C GLU A 356 2.60 -0.19 -21.67
N LEU A 357 1.28 -0.12 -21.81
CA LEU A 357 0.39 0.44 -20.81
C LEU A 357 -0.59 -0.65 -20.36
N ARG A 358 -0.69 -0.87 -19.05
CA ARG A 358 -1.62 -1.84 -18.47
C ARG A 358 -2.60 -1.14 -17.55
N PHE A 359 -3.88 -1.29 -17.84
CA PHE A 359 -4.98 -0.95 -16.95
C PHE A 359 -5.51 -2.23 -16.34
N ALA A 360 -5.64 -2.26 -15.02
CA ALA A 360 -6.29 -3.35 -14.32
C ALA A 360 -7.23 -2.80 -13.25
N LEU A 361 -8.50 -3.20 -13.29
CA LEU A 361 -9.42 -3.01 -12.17
C LEU A 361 -9.18 -4.15 -11.19
N GLY A 362 -8.53 -3.85 -10.06
CA GLY A 362 -8.21 -4.86 -9.07
C GLY A 362 -9.23 -4.92 -7.95
N ASN A 363 -9.23 -6.06 -7.25
CA ASN A 363 -9.99 -6.23 -6.02
C ASN A 363 -9.64 -5.15 -5.00
N PRO A 364 -10.57 -4.84 -4.07
CA PRO A 364 -10.32 -3.86 -3.05
C PRO A 364 -8.98 -4.09 -2.36
N ILE A 365 -8.14 -3.06 -2.33
CA ILE A 365 -6.95 -3.10 -1.50
C ILE A 365 -7.46 -3.27 -0.07
N ALA A 366 -6.89 -4.19 0.72
CA ALA A 366 -7.40 -4.54 2.06
C ALA A 366 -7.60 -3.33 3.00
N ARG A 367 -6.92 -2.21 2.71
CA ARG A 367 -7.07 -0.94 3.42
C ARG A 367 -8.20 -0.04 2.91
N MET A 368 -8.61 -0.19 1.65
CA MET A 368 -9.53 0.72 0.94
C MET A 368 -10.98 0.26 0.98
N ARG A 369 -11.25 -1.05 1.04
CA ARG A 369 -12.62 -1.64 0.88
C ARG A 369 -13.34 -1.27 -0.43
N SER A 370 -12.78 -0.40 -1.27
CA SER A 370 -13.27 -0.02 -2.59
C SER A 370 -12.36 -0.55 -3.71
N PRO A 371 -12.90 -0.79 -4.92
CA PRO A 371 -12.12 -1.19 -6.08
C PRO A 371 -11.09 -0.10 -6.45
N ALA A 372 -10.02 -0.52 -7.12
CA ALA A 372 -8.96 0.38 -7.54
C ALA A 372 -8.52 0.12 -8.98
N ILE A 373 -8.23 1.20 -9.69
CA ILE A 373 -7.66 1.18 -11.03
C ILE A 373 -6.14 1.21 -10.90
N PHE A 374 -5.49 0.17 -11.39
CA PHE A 374 -4.04 0.07 -11.48
C PHE A 374 -3.60 0.41 -12.91
N ILE A 375 -2.70 1.37 -13.05
CA ILE A 375 -2.16 1.83 -14.34
C ILE A 375 -0.65 1.68 -14.30
N HIS A 376 -0.10 0.78 -15.12
CA HIS A 376 1.34 0.55 -15.22
C HIS A 376 1.86 1.00 -16.58
N GLY A 377 2.87 1.87 -16.57
CA GLY A 377 3.64 2.23 -17.75
C GLY A 377 4.98 1.51 -17.76
N LEU A 378 5.26 0.73 -18.80
CA LEU A 378 6.49 -0.02 -18.97
C LEU A 378 7.25 0.43 -20.23
N ASP A 379 8.58 0.36 -20.19
CA ASP A 379 9.44 0.64 -21.35
C ASP A 379 9.61 -0.57 -22.30
N ASP A 380 10.42 -0.41 -23.37
CA ASP A 380 10.72 -1.48 -24.33
C ASP A 380 11.38 -2.73 -23.66
N HIS A 381 11.92 -2.60 -22.45
CA HIS A 381 12.54 -3.68 -21.67
C HIS A 381 11.63 -4.22 -20.55
N LYS A 382 10.34 -3.86 -20.56
CA LYS A 382 9.36 -4.23 -19.53
C LYS A 382 9.74 -3.75 -18.14
N ARG A 383 10.58 -2.70 -18.03
CA ARG A 383 10.88 -2.05 -16.75
C ARG A 383 9.77 -1.07 -16.43
N GLU A 384 9.31 -1.08 -15.18
CA GLU A 384 8.28 -0.17 -14.70
C GLU A 384 8.81 1.27 -14.64
N LEU A 385 8.22 2.15 -15.45
CA LEU A 385 8.47 3.58 -15.43
C LEU A 385 7.56 4.25 -14.40
N PHE A 386 6.28 3.88 -14.42
CA PHE A 386 5.32 4.33 -13.41
C PHE A 386 4.27 3.27 -13.07
N ASN A 387 3.73 3.38 -11.86
CA ASN A 387 2.60 2.61 -11.36
C ASN A 387 1.64 3.53 -10.59
N ILE A 388 0.43 3.68 -11.10
CA ILE A 388 -0.60 4.52 -10.53
C ILE A 388 -1.71 3.63 -10.00
N THR A 389 -2.15 3.88 -8.79
CA THR A 389 -3.32 3.25 -8.18
C THR A 389 -4.34 4.34 -7.85
N VAL A 390 -5.51 4.25 -8.46
CA VAL A 390 -6.64 5.16 -8.23
C VAL A 390 -7.71 4.40 -7.48
N GLY A 391 -7.98 4.77 -6.23
CA GLY A 391 -9.13 4.25 -5.50
C GLY A 391 -10.41 4.85 -6.09
N ILE A 392 -11.37 3.99 -6.44
CA ILE A 392 -12.69 4.43 -6.89
C ILE A 392 -13.55 4.63 -5.65
N PRO A 393 -14.11 5.82 -5.41
CA PRO A 393 -14.99 6.04 -4.27
C PRO A 393 -16.28 5.24 -4.47
N THR A 394 -16.43 4.13 -3.74
CA THR A 394 -17.72 3.45 -3.62
C THR A 394 -18.59 4.25 -2.67
N ALA A 395 -19.77 4.67 -3.12
CA ALA A 395 -20.77 5.23 -2.22
C ALA A 395 -21.00 4.28 -1.02
N PRO A 396 -21.24 4.79 0.20
CA PRO A 396 -21.59 3.96 1.34
C PRO A 396 -22.92 3.22 1.08
N PRO A 397 -23.12 2.09 1.76
CA PRO A 397 -23.28 0.79 1.12
C PRO A 397 -24.49 0.73 0.17
N PRO A 398 -24.29 0.55 -1.15
CA PRO A 398 -25.35 0.06 -2.02
C PRO A 398 -25.34 -1.47 -1.99
N THR A 399 -26.52 -2.08 -1.93
CA THR A 399 -26.76 -3.54 -2.05
C THR A 399 -26.44 -4.10 -3.44
N SER A 400 -25.85 -3.31 -4.34
CA SER A 400 -25.32 -3.74 -5.64
C SER A 400 -24.11 -2.87 -6.00
N LEU A 401 -22.99 -3.51 -6.37
CA LEU A 401 -21.87 -2.86 -7.07
C LEU A 401 -22.47 -2.23 -8.33
N SER A 402 -22.49 -0.90 -8.39
CA SER A 402 -23.27 -0.15 -9.37
C SER A 402 -22.42 0.28 -10.57
N PHE A 403 -23.11 0.54 -11.69
CA PHE A 403 -22.62 1.13 -12.94
C PHE A 403 -21.66 2.34 -12.79
N ALA A 404 -21.66 3.01 -11.63
CA ALA A 404 -20.83 4.18 -11.36
C ALA A 404 -19.32 3.86 -11.29
N ASP A 405 -18.95 2.70 -10.73
CA ASP A 405 -17.53 2.30 -10.65
C ASP A 405 -16.92 2.09 -12.04
N ASP A 406 -17.75 1.61 -12.97
CA ASP A 406 -17.35 1.33 -14.35
C ASP A 406 -17.13 2.63 -15.14
N VAL A 407 -18.01 3.62 -14.99
CA VAL A 407 -17.88 4.94 -15.64
C VAL A 407 -16.54 5.59 -15.27
N ALA A 408 -16.15 5.54 -13.99
CA ALA A 408 -14.89 6.11 -13.52
C ALA A 408 -13.66 5.45 -14.18
N LEU A 409 -13.65 4.13 -14.36
CA LEU A 409 -12.57 3.44 -15.07
C LEU A 409 -12.41 3.96 -16.49
N TRP A 410 -13.52 4.11 -17.21
CA TRP A 410 -13.50 4.53 -18.59
C TRP A 410 -13.08 5.99 -18.75
N GLU A 411 -13.56 6.88 -17.89
CA GLU A 411 -13.14 8.28 -17.86
C GLU A 411 -11.63 8.41 -17.59
N VAL A 412 -11.09 7.65 -16.62
CA VAL A 412 -9.65 7.62 -16.39
C VAL A 412 -8.90 7.13 -17.63
N ILE A 413 -9.36 6.05 -18.27
CA ILE A 413 -8.77 5.56 -19.51
C ILE A 413 -8.82 6.65 -20.61
N SER A 414 -9.95 7.35 -20.76
CA SER A 414 -10.13 8.45 -21.74
C SER A 414 -9.02 9.49 -21.67
N GLU A 415 -8.71 9.94 -20.46
CA GLU A 415 -7.74 11.01 -20.26
C GLU A 415 -6.33 10.55 -20.63
N PHE A 416 -5.97 9.30 -20.32
CA PHE A 416 -4.70 8.72 -20.79
C PHE A 416 -4.66 8.59 -22.32
N LEU A 417 -5.78 8.25 -22.96
CA LEU A 417 -5.86 8.11 -24.41
C LEU A 417 -5.72 9.46 -25.14
N ARG A 418 -6.25 10.54 -24.56
CA ARG A 418 -6.17 11.88 -25.12
C ARG A 418 -4.78 12.50 -24.99
N ASP A 419 -3.96 12.00 -24.06
CA ASP A 419 -2.64 12.54 -23.79
C ASP A 419 -1.64 12.17 -24.92
N PRO A 420 -1.11 13.17 -25.68
CA PRO A 420 -0.20 12.93 -26.79
C PRO A 420 1.16 12.36 -26.35
N GLY A 421 1.51 12.47 -25.06
CA GLY A 421 2.71 11.88 -24.48
C GLY A 421 2.75 10.36 -24.60
N PHE A 422 1.59 9.69 -24.62
CA PHE A 422 1.46 8.24 -24.78
C PHE A 422 1.34 7.79 -26.23
N SER A 423 1.57 8.68 -27.20
CA SER A 423 1.48 8.34 -28.63
C SER A 423 2.42 7.20 -29.07
N LEU A 424 3.45 6.85 -28.30
CA LEU A 424 4.39 5.76 -28.62
C LEU A 424 4.06 4.41 -27.94
N VAL A 425 2.88 4.30 -27.31
CA VAL A 425 2.39 3.02 -26.76
C VAL A 425 2.16 2.02 -27.90
N LYS A 426 2.80 0.86 -27.79
CA LYS A 426 2.70 -0.27 -28.74
C LYS A 426 1.86 -1.40 -28.17
N ASP A 427 1.88 -1.62 -26.87
CA ASP A 427 1.13 -2.68 -26.20
C ASP A 427 0.12 -2.06 -25.22
N LEU A 428 -1.15 -2.39 -25.36
CA LEU A 428 -2.20 -1.99 -24.42
C LEU A 428 -2.83 -3.23 -23.79
N THR A 429 -2.85 -3.30 -22.47
CA THR A 429 -3.59 -4.31 -21.72
C THR A 429 -4.69 -3.63 -20.93
N ILE A 430 -5.94 -4.09 -21.08
CA ILE A 430 -7.08 -3.65 -20.28
C ILE A 430 -7.67 -4.88 -19.61
N LYS A 431 -7.67 -4.88 -18.28
CA LYS A 431 -8.23 -5.94 -17.45
C LYS A 431 -9.31 -5.35 -16.55
N ALA A 432 -10.56 -5.76 -16.77
CA ALA A 432 -11.67 -5.44 -15.87
C ALA A 432 -11.68 -6.37 -14.64
N SER A 433 -12.55 -6.08 -13.69
CA SER A 433 -12.75 -6.90 -12.50
C SER A 433 -13.52 -8.19 -12.85
N ALA A 434 -13.82 -9.04 -11.86
CA ALA A 434 -14.42 -10.36 -12.12
C ALA A 434 -15.85 -10.33 -12.70
N SER A 435 -16.55 -9.18 -12.65
CA SER A 435 -17.82 -8.98 -13.35
C SER A 435 -17.57 -8.49 -14.77
N THR A 436 -18.24 -9.09 -15.75
CA THR A 436 -18.25 -8.61 -17.14
C THR A 436 -18.83 -7.20 -17.18
N ILE A 437 -17.96 -6.22 -17.45
CA ILE A 437 -18.33 -4.81 -17.56
C ILE A 437 -18.49 -4.47 -19.06
N PRO A 438 -19.63 -3.92 -19.50
CA PRO A 438 -19.75 -3.38 -20.85
C PRO A 438 -18.81 -2.20 -21.00
N ALA A 439 -17.89 -2.32 -21.96
CA ALA A 439 -16.95 -1.26 -22.27
C ALA A 439 -17.62 -0.25 -23.20
N PRO A 440 -17.75 1.03 -22.81
CA PRO A 440 -18.48 2.00 -23.60
C PRO A 440 -17.78 2.26 -24.94
N GLU A 441 -18.60 2.38 -25.96
CA GLU A 441 -18.19 2.48 -27.35
C GLU A 441 -17.08 3.50 -27.64
N TRP A 442 -17.20 4.66 -26.99
CA TRP A 442 -16.30 5.79 -27.20
C TRP A 442 -14.86 5.51 -26.74
N VAL A 443 -14.62 4.51 -25.90
CA VAL A 443 -13.27 4.15 -25.42
C VAL A 443 -12.45 3.53 -26.54
N PHE A 444 -12.99 2.51 -27.21
CA PHE A 444 -12.32 1.89 -28.37
C PHE A 444 -12.24 2.84 -29.55
N TYR A 445 -13.21 3.73 -29.70
CA TYR A 445 -13.09 4.84 -30.64
C TYR A 445 -11.86 5.71 -30.33
N SER A 446 -11.68 6.08 -29.06
CA SER A 446 -10.57 6.92 -28.60
C SER A 446 -9.21 6.22 -28.75
N ILE A 447 -9.11 4.93 -28.41
CA ILE A 447 -7.90 4.14 -28.64
C ILE A 447 -7.53 4.13 -30.13
N GLY A 448 -8.51 3.84 -30.99
CA GLY A 448 -8.29 3.81 -32.44
C GLY A 448 -7.86 5.15 -33.01
N ARG A 449 -8.48 6.24 -32.54
CA ARG A 449 -8.20 7.63 -32.97
C ARG A 449 -6.81 8.09 -32.54
N HIS A 450 -6.45 7.88 -31.28
CA HIS A 450 -5.23 8.46 -30.70
C HIS A 450 -4.02 7.56 -30.86
N TRP A 451 -4.18 6.23 -30.73
CA TRP A 451 -3.07 5.28 -30.70
C TRP A 451 -3.06 4.32 -31.88
N GLY A 452 -4.08 4.31 -32.74
CA GLY A 452 -4.21 3.35 -33.83
C GLY A 452 -3.01 3.30 -34.81
N ARG A 453 -2.21 4.36 -34.90
CA ARG A 453 -0.98 4.39 -35.73
C ARG A 453 0.21 3.65 -35.12
N TYR A 454 0.21 3.42 -33.81
CA TYR A 454 1.36 2.89 -33.07
C TYR A 454 1.04 1.63 -32.27
N LEU A 455 -0.23 1.44 -31.89
CA LEU A 455 -0.69 0.28 -31.14
C LEU A 455 -0.54 -0.99 -31.98
N GLN A 456 0.35 -1.88 -31.55
CA GLN A 456 0.69 -3.16 -32.19
C GLN A 456 -0.01 -4.35 -31.52
N SER A 457 -0.23 -4.28 -30.20
CA SER A 457 -0.85 -5.35 -29.43
C SER A 457 -1.94 -4.80 -28.52
N LEU A 458 -3.10 -5.45 -28.51
CA LEU A 458 -4.20 -5.16 -27.59
C LEU A 458 -4.62 -6.44 -26.86
N THR A 459 -4.56 -6.40 -25.53
CA THR A 459 -5.01 -7.48 -24.64
C THR A 459 -6.21 -7.01 -23.85
N LEU A 460 -7.31 -7.74 -23.94
CA LEU A 460 -8.56 -7.47 -23.24
C LEU A 460 -8.85 -8.63 -22.30
N SER A 461 -9.22 -8.34 -21.06
CA SER A 461 -9.56 -9.36 -20.07
C SER A 461 -10.75 -8.98 -19.20
N GLN A 462 -11.68 -9.91 -18.99
CA GLN A 462 -12.87 -9.77 -18.12
C GLN A 462 -13.83 -8.61 -18.46
N LEU A 463 -13.86 -8.19 -19.72
CA LEU A 463 -14.79 -7.23 -20.32
C LEU A 463 -15.96 -7.95 -21.02
N ASP A 464 -17.06 -7.24 -21.25
CA ASP A 464 -18.07 -7.66 -22.22
C ASP A 464 -17.75 -7.06 -23.60
N PRO A 465 -17.32 -7.86 -24.60
CA PRO A 465 -16.95 -7.37 -25.91
C PRO A 465 -18.12 -7.36 -26.90
N THR A 466 -19.39 -7.52 -26.47
CA THR A 466 -20.55 -7.65 -27.36
C THR A 466 -20.67 -6.50 -28.38
N GLU A 467 -20.21 -5.30 -28.01
CA GLU A 467 -20.18 -4.09 -28.88
C GLU A 467 -18.79 -3.77 -29.45
N LEU A 468 -17.75 -4.53 -29.07
CA LEU A 468 -16.34 -4.22 -29.37
C LEU A 468 -16.03 -4.20 -30.86
N PHE A 469 -16.57 -5.18 -31.60
CA PHE A 469 -16.24 -5.41 -33.00
C PHE A 469 -16.94 -4.43 -33.94
N ASP A 470 -18.17 -4.04 -33.61
CA ASP A 470 -18.92 -3.01 -34.33
C ASP A 470 -18.14 -1.67 -34.31
N LEU A 471 -17.37 -1.42 -33.26
CA LEU A 471 -16.60 -0.18 -33.06
C LEU A 471 -15.26 -0.13 -33.79
N PHE A 472 -14.60 -1.27 -33.95
CA PHE A 472 -13.39 -1.33 -34.77
C PHE A 472 -13.70 -0.90 -36.20
N GLU A 473 -14.90 -1.26 -36.68
CA GLU A 473 -15.27 -1.12 -38.08
C GLU A 473 -16.29 -0.02 -38.38
N ALA A 474 -16.86 0.63 -37.35
CA ALA A 474 -17.79 1.75 -37.51
C ALA A 474 -17.19 2.84 -38.44
N PRO A 475 -17.80 3.08 -39.62
CA PRO A 475 -17.37 4.10 -40.58
C PRO A 475 -17.77 5.48 -40.04
N ILE A 476 -16.97 5.98 -39.11
CA ILE A 476 -17.17 7.34 -38.58
C ILE A 476 -16.46 8.29 -39.55
N LEU A 477 -17.28 9.14 -40.16
CA LEU A 477 -17.12 10.32 -41.02
C LEU A 477 -15.75 11.06 -41.19
N ASP A 478 -14.61 10.60 -40.68
CA ASP A 478 -13.30 11.26 -40.84
C ASP A 478 -12.12 10.29 -41.16
N VAL A 479 -11.80 10.21 -42.46
CA VAL A 479 -10.47 10.18 -43.16
C VAL A 479 -9.30 9.29 -42.68
N HIS A 480 -9.31 8.66 -41.50
CA HIS A 480 -8.17 7.84 -41.05
C HIS A 480 -8.56 6.42 -40.63
N PRO A 481 -7.95 5.38 -41.25
CA PRO A 481 -8.15 4.02 -40.79
C PRO A 481 -7.71 3.92 -39.33
N LYS A 482 -8.59 3.42 -38.46
CA LYS A 482 -8.26 3.14 -37.05
C LYS A 482 -7.36 1.90 -37.00
N TYR A 483 -6.54 1.78 -35.93
CA TYR A 483 -5.75 0.57 -35.63
C TYR A 483 -4.81 0.08 -36.76
N GLN A 484 -4.22 0.97 -37.55
CA GLN A 484 -3.34 0.64 -38.67
C GLN A 484 -2.17 -0.28 -38.29
N ALA A 485 -1.59 -0.08 -37.11
CA ALA A 485 -0.43 -0.84 -36.67
C ALA A 485 -0.77 -2.13 -35.89
N LEU A 486 -2.06 -2.40 -35.63
CA LEU A 486 -2.49 -3.51 -34.79
C LEU A 486 -2.17 -4.83 -35.49
N LYS A 487 -1.38 -5.67 -34.82
CA LYS A 487 -0.87 -6.97 -35.30
C LYS A 487 -1.26 -8.11 -34.36
N SER A 488 -1.51 -7.82 -33.09
CA SER A 488 -1.79 -8.84 -32.08
C SER A 488 -3.05 -8.50 -31.28
N LEU A 489 -3.92 -9.48 -31.13
CA LEU A 489 -5.11 -9.44 -30.29
C LEU A 489 -5.09 -10.60 -29.29
N SER A 490 -5.33 -10.29 -28.02
CA SER A 490 -5.44 -11.29 -26.96
C SER A 490 -6.70 -11.08 -26.14
N PHE A 491 -7.47 -12.13 -25.95
CA PHE A 491 -8.71 -12.16 -25.21
C PHE A 491 -8.59 -13.13 -24.03
N GLU A 492 -8.85 -12.67 -22.80
CA GLU A 492 -8.75 -13.49 -21.59
C GLU A 492 -10.02 -13.40 -20.73
N LYS A 493 -10.74 -14.52 -20.52
CA LYS A 493 -11.97 -14.58 -19.71
C LYS A 493 -13.04 -13.62 -20.22
N LEU A 494 -13.37 -13.74 -21.51
CA LEU A 494 -14.33 -12.89 -22.21
C LEU A 494 -15.36 -13.77 -22.91
N LYS A 495 -16.58 -13.26 -23.09
CA LYS A 495 -17.57 -13.87 -23.99
C LYS A 495 -17.50 -13.20 -25.35
N ILE A 496 -17.12 -13.92 -26.41
CA ILE A 496 -16.91 -13.35 -27.74
C ILE A 496 -18.02 -13.81 -28.69
N ASP A 497 -18.47 -12.88 -29.53
CA ASP A 497 -19.26 -13.18 -30.73
C ASP A 497 -18.30 -13.57 -31.87
N PRO A 498 -18.27 -14.85 -32.28
CA PRO A 498 -17.33 -15.32 -33.28
C PRO A 498 -17.61 -14.77 -34.68
N GLU A 499 -18.87 -14.49 -35.03
CA GLU A 499 -19.25 -13.98 -36.34
C GLU A 499 -18.73 -12.56 -36.53
N LYS A 500 -18.95 -11.70 -35.52
CA LYS A 500 -18.42 -10.33 -35.53
C LYS A 500 -16.90 -10.28 -35.53
N LEU A 501 -16.24 -11.19 -34.80
CA LEU A 501 -14.77 -11.29 -34.84
C LEU A 501 -14.27 -11.73 -36.22
N ALA A 502 -14.96 -12.67 -36.88
CA ALA A 502 -14.63 -13.09 -38.24
C ALA A 502 -14.77 -11.93 -39.23
N GLU A 503 -15.90 -11.21 -39.20
CA GLU A 503 -16.14 -10.03 -40.05
C GLU A 503 -15.02 -8.98 -39.88
N PHE A 504 -14.64 -8.68 -38.63
CA PHE A 504 -13.52 -7.79 -38.34
C PHE A 504 -12.19 -8.29 -38.94
N LEU A 505 -11.87 -9.58 -38.79
CA LEU A 505 -10.62 -10.15 -39.31
C LEU A 505 -10.58 -10.17 -40.84
N ASP A 506 -11.69 -10.49 -41.50
CA ASP A 506 -11.81 -10.47 -42.96
C ASP A 506 -11.62 -9.07 -43.51
N LYS A 507 -12.30 -8.08 -42.94
CA LYS A 507 -12.17 -6.68 -43.36
C LYS A 507 -10.75 -6.16 -43.20
N ARG A 508 -10.08 -6.53 -42.10
CA ARG A 508 -8.65 -6.26 -41.88
C ARG A 508 -7.75 -6.90 -42.94
N MET A 509 -8.05 -8.12 -43.36
CA MET A 509 -7.33 -8.82 -44.42
C MET A 509 -7.53 -8.13 -45.78
N GLU A 510 -8.77 -7.77 -46.13
CA GLU A 510 -9.10 -7.03 -47.36
C GLU A 510 -8.38 -5.68 -47.44
N ASP A 511 -8.27 -4.99 -46.31
CA ASP A 511 -7.55 -3.72 -46.17
C ASP A 511 -6.01 -3.87 -46.24
N GLY A 512 -5.48 -5.09 -46.44
CA GLY A 512 -4.05 -5.37 -46.51
C GLY A 512 -3.33 -5.22 -45.17
N ARG A 513 -4.06 -5.36 -44.07
CA ARG A 513 -3.56 -5.21 -42.69
C ARG A 513 -4.00 -6.42 -41.87
N PRO A 514 -3.53 -7.64 -42.14
CA PRO A 514 -3.97 -8.81 -41.36
C PRO A 514 -3.55 -8.68 -39.88
N ILE A 515 -4.30 -9.31 -38.99
CA ILE A 515 -3.84 -9.60 -37.63
C ILE A 515 -2.87 -10.79 -37.74
N GLU A 516 -1.69 -10.67 -37.15
CA GLU A 516 -0.63 -11.68 -37.20
C GLU A 516 -0.78 -12.70 -36.06
N SER A 517 -1.27 -12.27 -34.90
CA SER A 517 -1.42 -13.12 -33.71
C SER A 517 -2.77 -12.92 -33.03
N LEU A 518 -3.48 -14.03 -32.82
CA LEU A 518 -4.75 -14.08 -32.09
C LEU A 518 -4.63 -15.08 -30.94
N ARG A 519 -4.91 -14.63 -29.71
CA ARG A 519 -4.79 -15.45 -28.50
C ARG A 519 -6.09 -15.46 -27.72
N PHE A 520 -6.54 -16.65 -27.35
CA PHE A 520 -7.71 -16.88 -26.50
C PHE A 520 -7.28 -17.61 -25.23
N VAL A 521 -7.69 -17.09 -24.08
CA VAL A 521 -7.44 -17.68 -22.76
C VAL A 521 -8.76 -17.74 -22.01
N LYS A 522 -9.32 -18.93 -21.79
CA LYS A 522 -10.61 -19.12 -21.09
C LYS A 522 -11.74 -18.27 -21.66
N VAL A 523 -11.90 -18.28 -22.99
CA VAL A 523 -12.91 -17.49 -23.69
C VAL A 523 -14.17 -18.32 -23.89
N GLU A 524 -15.33 -17.71 -23.64
CA GLU A 524 -16.65 -18.28 -23.93
C GLU A 524 -17.16 -17.74 -25.27
N THR A 525 -17.88 -18.54 -26.06
CA THR A 525 -18.51 -18.09 -27.31
C THR A 525 -20.01 -17.92 -27.11
N SER A 526 -20.64 -16.97 -27.80
CA SER A 526 -22.11 -16.80 -27.77
C SER A 526 -22.86 -17.99 -28.37
N GLU A 527 -22.24 -18.69 -29.32
CA GLU A 527 -22.83 -19.82 -30.03
C GLU A 527 -22.23 -21.15 -29.57
N ALA A 528 -23.11 -22.09 -29.21
CA ALA A 528 -22.73 -23.46 -28.91
C ALA A 528 -22.25 -24.15 -30.19
N GLY A 529 -21.00 -24.63 -30.19
CA GLY A 529 -20.42 -25.39 -31.30
C GLY A 529 -19.52 -24.59 -32.24
N PHE A 530 -19.37 -23.28 -32.06
CA PHE A 530 -18.39 -22.51 -32.82
C PHE A 530 -16.96 -22.79 -32.31
N GLY A 531 -16.23 -23.64 -33.02
CA GLY A 531 -14.84 -23.92 -32.69
C GLY A 531 -13.95 -22.71 -33.01
N LEU A 532 -13.20 -22.21 -32.02
CA LEU A 532 -12.18 -21.16 -32.21
C LEU A 532 -11.11 -21.51 -33.28
N GLY A 533 -11.04 -22.78 -33.71
CA GLY A 533 -10.26 -23.20 -34.86
C GLY A 533 -10.72 -22.62 -36.21
N HIS A 534 -11.91 -22.03 -36.30
CA HIS A 534 -12.39 -21.37 -37.52
C HIS A 534 -11.50 -20.19 -37.94
N PHE A 535 -10.82 -19.55 -36.99
CA PHE A 535 -9.89 -18.45 -37.28
C PHE A 535 -8.55 -18.93 -37.86
N GLN A 536 -8.31 -20.25 -37.91
CA GLN A 536 -7.10 -20.84 -38.45
C GLN A 536 -7.10 -20.73 -39.98
N GLY A 537 -6.39 -19.73 -40.49
CA GLY A 537 -6.38 -19.33 -41.91
C GLY A 537 -6.70 -17.86 -42.12
N MET A 538 -7.34 -17.21 -41.14
CA MET A 538 -7.56 -15.76 -41.13
C MET A 538 -6.38 -14.99 -40.51
N VAL A 539 -5.61 -15.67 -39.66
CA VAL A 539 -4.52 -15.13 -38.84
C VAL A 539 -3.32 -16.09 -38.93
N ASP A 540 -2.09 -15.57 -38.95
CA ASP A 540 -0.87 -16.38 -39.05
C ASP A 540 -0.70 -17.33 -37.84
N HIS A 541 -1.06 -16.85 -36.64
CA HIS A 541 -0.92 -17.61 -35.41
C HIS A 541 -2.16 -17.49 -34.52
N VAL A 542 -2.79 -18.63 -34.23
CA VAL A 542 -3.91 -18.74 -33.28
C VAL A 542 -3.47 -19.61 -32.10
N SER A 543 -3.59 -19.07 -30.87
CA SER A 543 -3.31 -19.78 -29.62
C SER A 543 -4.56 -19.88 -28.77
N ILE A 544 -4.94 -21.09 -28.37
CA ILE A 544 -6.10 -21.36 -27.51
C ILE A 544 -5.59 -22.04 -26.24
N ILE A 545 -5.85 -21.44 -25.07
CA ILE A 545 -5.43 -21.95 -23.75
C ILE A 545 -6.66 -22.08 -22.86
N ASP A 546 -6.91 -23.28 -22.33
CA ASP A 546 -7.95 -23.58 -21.34
C ASP A 546 -9.34 -23.03 -21.70
N CYS A 547 -9.80 -23.19 -22.94
CA CYS A 547 -11.21 -22.92 -23.24
C CYS A 547 -11.99 -24.17 -22.85
N ASP A 548 -12.83 -24.07 -21.82
CA ASP A 548 -13.70 -25.17 -21.41
C ASP A 548 -14.63 -25.45 -22.61
N PRO A 549 -14.50 -26.62 -23.28
CA PRO A 549 -15.57 -27.04 -24.17
C PRO A 549 -16.75 -27.20 -23.24
N GLN A 550 -17.80 -26.37 -23.40
CA GLN A 550 -19.02 -26.45 -22.59
C GLN A 550 -19.32 -27.92 -22.35
N SER A 551 -19.12 -28.36 -21.11
CA SER A 551 -19.47 -29.69 -20.71
C SER A 551 -20.97 -29.73 -20.88
N ASP A 552 -21.41 -30.40 -21.95
CA ASP A 552 -22.79 -30.71 -22.28
C ASP A 552 -23.38 -31.36 -21.02
N SER A 553 -23.93 -30.54 -20.13
CA SER A 553 -24.61 -30.99 -18.94
C SER A 553 -25.92 -31.54 -19.46
N GLY A 554 -25.87 -32.81 -19.84
CA GLY A 554 -27.02 -33.60 -20.25
C GLY A 554 -28.12 -33.37 -19.24
N ASP A 555 -29.16 -32.69 -19.72
CA ASP A 555 -30.42 -32.47 -19.06
C ASP A 555 -31.13 -33.84 -19.00
N GLU A 556 -30.71 -34.69 -18.06
CA GLU A 556 -31.48 -35.85 -17.63
C GLU A 556 -32.68 -35.34 -16.82
N SER A 557 -33.77 -35.12 -17.54
CA SER A 557 -35.12 -34.97 -17.01
C SER A 557 -35.49 -36.20 -16.18
N ALA A 558 -35.31 -36.09 -14.86
CA ALA A 558 -35.95 -36.95 -13.89
C ALA A 558 -37.28 -36.31 -13.48
N GLU A 559 -38.35 -36.85 -14.02
CA GLU A 559 -39.70 -36.78 -13.47
C GLU A 559 -39.65 -37.17 -11.98
N GLY A 560 -40.31 -36.39 -11.12
CA GLY A 560 -40.29 -36.63 -9.68
C GLY A 560 -41.28 -35.74 -8.94
N ASP A 561 -42.54 -36.11 -9.11
CA ASP A 561 -43.72 -36.00 -8.24
C ASP A 561 -43.81 -34.87 -7.19
N ASP A 562 -44.92 -34.15 -7.33
CA ASP A 562 -45.66 -33.46 -6.29
C ASP A 562 -45.73 -34.28 -4.99
N GLU A 563 -45.52 -33.64 -3.84
CA GLU A 563 -46.47 -33.74 -2.71
C GLU A 563 -46.20 -32.62 -1.69
N ASP A 564 -47.32 -32.18 -1.13
CA ASP A 564 -47.54 -31.11 -0.18
C ASP A 564 -46.70 -31.23 1.09
N ASP A 565 -46.47 -30.10 1.77
CA ASP A 565 -46.86 -29.98 3.18
C ASP A 565 -46.69 -28.52 3.65
N GLU A 566 -47.84 -27.95 3.97
CA GLU A 566 -48.04 -26.77 4.79
C GLU A 566 -47.44 -27.04 6.19
N ASP A 567 -46.72 -26.08 6.78
CA ASP A 567 -46.72 -25.94 8.23
C ASP A 567 -46.44 -24.50 8.63
N GLU A 568 -47.39 -24.01 9.42
CA GLU A 568 -47.53 -22.71 10.01
C GLU A 568 -46.56 -22.49 11.19
N ASP A 569 -46.56 -21.25 11.68
CA ASP A 569 -46.18 -20.82 13.03
C ASP A 569 -44.69 -20.65 13.36
N ALA A 570 -44.27 -19.39 13.48
CA ALA A 570 -43.65 -18.92 14.72
C ALA A 570 -43.70 -17.39 14.80
N GLU A 571 -44.54 -16.93 15.73
CA GLU A 571 -44.62 -15.57 16.23
C GLU A 571 -43.26 -15.07 16.76
N GLY A 572 -42.95 -13.81 16.48
CA GLY A 572 -41.81 -13.09 17.04
C GLY A 572 -42.23 -11.67 17.37
N GLU A 573 -42.72 -11.51 18.60
CA GLU A 573 -43.05 -10.24 19.25
C GLU A 573 -41.87 -9.25 19.19
N THR A 574 -42.13 -8.02 18.77
CA THR A 574 -41.24 -6.88 18.99
C THR A 574 -42.02 -5.79 19.71
N ASP A 575 -41.93 -5.80 21.03
CA ASP A 575 -42.14 -4.64 21.87
C ASP A 575 -40.77 -3.97 22.06
N ASP A 576 -40.66 -2.68 21.75
CA ASP A 576 -39.88 -1.75 22.56
C ASP A 576 -40.27 -0.31 22.19
N ASP A 577 -40.73 0.38 23.23
CA ASP A 577 -41.37 1.68 23.24
C ASP A 577 -40.43 2.82 22.86
N VAL A 578 -40.96 3.76 22.07
CA VAL A 578 -40.36 5.06 21.80
C VAL A 578 -41.08 6.09 22.68
N ASP A 579 -40.52 6.38 23.85
CA ASP A 579 -40.93 7.53 24.64
C ASP A 579 -40.29 8.80 24.09
N ALA A 580 -41.15 9.62 23.49
CA ALA A 580 -40.93 11.02 23.22
C ALA A 580 -41.22 11.82 24.51
N GLU A 581 -40.25 12.58 24.99
CA GLU A 581 -40.53 13.76 25.80
C GLU A 581 -39.97 14.99 25.09
N GLU A 582 -40.90 15.71 24.47
CA GLU A 582 -40.81 17.13 24.18
C GLU A 582 -40.92 17.87 25.52
N ASP A 583 -39.95 18.72 25.84
CA ASP A 583 -40.15 19.76 26.84
C ASP A 583 -39.80 21.12 26.27
N GLU A 584 -40.81 21.97 26.39
CA GLU A 584 -40.98 23.31 25.93
C GLU A 584 -40.15 24.33 26.76
N ASP A 585 -39.56 25.28 26.03
CA ASP A 585 -39.82 26.71 26.19
C ASP A 585 -39.13 27.55 27.32
N ASN A 586 -38.92 28.80 26.91
CA ASN A 586 -38.71 30.04 27.65
C ASN A 586 -37.32 30.42 28.20
N GLY A 587 -36.82 31.54 27.68
CA GLY A 587 -35.82 32.35 28.37
C GLY A 587 -35.24 33.51 27.57
N GLU A 588 -36.06 34.40 27.02
CA GLU A 588 -35.63 35.75 26.62
C GLU A 588 -35.10 36.52 27.85
N GLY A 589 -34.00 37.25 27.68
CA GLY A 589 -33.43 38.11 28.71
C GLY A 589 -32.29 38.96 28.17
N GLU A 590 -32.66 40.09 27.56
CA GLU A 590 -31.77 41.21 27.27
C GLU A 590 -31.12 41.76 28.55
N ALA A 591 -29.84 42.14 28.49
CA ALA A 591 -29.33 43.37 29.11
C ALA A 591 -27.91 43.66 28.63
N GLU A 592 -27.77 44.80 27.96
CA GLU A 592 -26.53 45.55 27.79
C GLU A 592 -25.87 45.81 29.16
N ASP A 593 -24.55 45.74 29.25
CA ASP A 593 -23.82 46.83 29.92
C ASP A 593 -22.35 46.92 29.50
N GLN A 594 -21.91 48.17 29.42
CA GLN A 594 -20.65 48.64 28.86
C GLN A 594 -19.52 48.63 29.90
N MET A 595 -18.31 48.31 29.43
CA MET A 595 -17.00 48.89 29.85
C MET A 595 -16.49 48.69 31.30
N PRO A 596 -15.21 49.00 31.61
CA PRO A 596 -14.01 49.10 30.77
C PRO A 596 -12.80 48.30 31.29
N ALA A 597 -11.78 48.26 30.43
CA ALA A 597 -10.41 47.92 30.74
C ALA A 597 -9.83 48.70 31.95
N ASN A 598 -9.02 48.03 32.77
CA ASN A 598 -7.86 48.65 33.39
C ASN A 598 -6.82 47.65 33.93
N ALA A 599 -5.57 48.03 33.68
CA ALA A 599 -4.40 47.90 34.52
C ALA A 599 -3.82 46.51 34.86
N ALA A 600 -2.73 46.20 34.14
CA ALA A 600 -1.38 46.05 34.70
C ALA A 600 -1.25 45.82 36.21
N TYR A 601 -0.57 44.73 36.60
CA TYR A 601 0.48 44.77 37.63
C TYR A 601 1.42 43.56 37.49
N THR A 602 2.71 43.89 37.36
CA THR A 602 3.94 43.11 37.68
C THR A 602 4.21 41.76 37.03
#